data_AF-A0A524M0X4-F1
#
_entry.id   AF-A0A524M0X4-F1
#
_cell.length_a   1.000
_cell.length_b   1.000
_cell.length_c   1.000
_cell.angle_alpha   90.00
_cell.angle_beta   90.00
_cell.angle_gamma   90.00
#
_symmetry.space_group_name_H-M   'P 1'
#
loop_
_entity.id
_entity.type
_entity.pdbx_description
1 polymer ?
#
loop_
_entity_poly.entity_id
_entity_poly.type
_entity_poly.pdbx_seq_one_letter_code
_entity_poly.pdbx_strand_id
1 'polypeptide(L)'
;MAKGLDVGTMNIICAIKGDGSISFAQQRNAFLEMEANELTRHMLDNSKVLYTHKDNQLNVLGEDAFKFSTVFNKHIRRPMKQGIISPDEKESIPMIRVILERVIGAPEKKDEVLYVSVPANPVDNQLNVLYHSKTVEALARKLGYNTFPIDEGIAVVYSELSDSNFTGIGVSIGAGMTNVT
;
A
#
# COMPACT_ATOMS: atom_id res chain seq x y z
N MET A 1 6.33 13.63 -12.92
CA MET A 1 4.97 14.21 -12.87
C MET A 1 4.56 14.28 -11.39
N ALA A 2 3.29 14.24 -11.02
CA ALA A 2 2.90 14.00 -9.63
C ALA A 2 2.16 12.66 -9.58
N LYS A 3 2.43 11.87 -8.54
CA LYS A 3 1.78 10.57 -8.30
C LYS A 3 0.87 10.68 -7.07
N GLY A 4 -0.20 9.90 -7.05
CA GLY A 4 -1.05 9.69 -5.87
C GLY A 4 -0.85 8.29 -5.32
N LEU A 5 -0.75 8.13 -4.01
CA LEU A 5 -0.56 6.85 -3.33
C LEU A 5 -1.63 6.67 -2.27
N ASP A 6 -2.33 5.55 -2.35
CA ASP A 6 -3.23 5.05 -1.32
C ASP A 6 -2.67 3.77 -0.70
N VAL A 7 -2.48 3.78 0.62
CA VAL A 7 -1.94 2.65 1.39
C VAL A 7 -3.06 2.07 2.25
N GLY A 8 -3.98 1.35 1.61
CA GLY A 8 -5.15 0.77 2.24
C GLY A 8 -4.93 -0.60 2.88
N THR A 9 -5.88 -1.01 3.72
CA THR A 9 -5.84 -2.33 4.41
C THR A 9 -5.88 -3.51 3.44
N MET A 10 -6.62 -3.37 2.32
CA MET A 10 -6.80 -4.45 1.35
C MET A 10 -5.81 -4.36 0.18
N ASN A 11 -5.57 -3.15 -0.31
CA ASN A 11 -4.75 -2.86 -1.49
C ASN A 11 -3.86 -1.66 -1.23
N ILE A 12 -2.72 -1.63 -1.88
CA ILE A 12 -1.88 -0.43 -2.01
C ILE A 12 -1.91 -0.05 -3.49
N ILE A 13 -2.28 1.19 -3.77
CA ILE A 13 -2.59 1.69 -5.12
C ILE A 13 -1.80 2.96 -5.38
N CYS A 14 -1.12 3.03 -6.52
CA CYS A 14 -0.51 4.24 -7.03
C CYS A 14 -1.26 4.69 -8.28
N ALA A 15 -1.73 5.93 -8.29
CA ALA A 15 -2.26 6.62 -9.45
C ALA A 15 -1.15 7.47 -10.11
N ILE A 16 -1.02 7.36 -11.42
CA ILE A 16 -0.05 8.11 -12.21
C ILE A 16 -0.83 8.88 -13.28
N LYS A 17 -0.75 10.22 -13.22
CA LYS A 17 -1.32 11.10 -14.22
C LYS A 17 -0.36 11.20 -15.40
N GLY A 18 -0.76 10.63 -16.54
CA GLY A 18 -0.10 10.81 -17.84
C GLY A 18 -0.81 11.88 -18.67
N ASP A 19 -0.46 11.94 -19.96
CA ASP A 19 -1.06 12.87 -20.91
C ASP A 19 -2.51 12.44 -21.23
N GLY A 20 -3.47 13.11 -20.60
CA GLY A 20 -4.91 12.91 -20.83
C GLY A 20 -5.51 11.62 -20.22
N SER A 21 -4.74 10.83 -19.48
CA SER A 21 -5.23 9.62 -18.80
C SER A 21 -4.60 9.40 -17.43
N ILE A 22 -5.30 8.63 -16.58
CA ILE A 22 -4.80 8.17 -15.29
C ILE A 22 -4.59 6.66 -15.38
N SER A 23 -3.40 6.21 -15.03
CA SER A 23 -3.08 4.78 -14.90
C SER A 23 -2.91 4.41 -13.43
N PHE A 24 -3.21 3.15 -13.11
CA PHE A 24 -3.16 2.63 -11.74
C PHE A 24 -2.23 1.42 -11.66
N ALA A 25 -1.29 1.46 -10.71
CA ALA A 25 -0.54 0.30 -10.28
C ALA A 25 -1.08 -0.15 -8.92
N GLN A 26 -1.49 -1.41 -8.81
CA GLN A 26 -2.12 -1.94 -7.60
C GLN A 26 -1.44 -3.24 -7.16
N GLN A 27 -1.30 -3.41 -5.86
CA GLN A 27 -0.88 -4.66 -5.25
C GLN A 27 -1.77 -4.99 -4.04
N ARG A 28 -2.16 -6.27 -3.89
CA ARG A 28 -2.82 -6.74 -2.67
C ARG A 28 -1.92 -6.55 -1.46
N ASN A 29 -2.50 -6.06 -0.38
CA ASN A 29 -1.80 -5.83 0.87
C ASN A 29 -1.79 -7.09 1.74
N ALA A 30 -1.02 -8.07 1.30
CA ALA A 30 -0.95 -9.39 1.90
C ALA A 30 0.36 -10.08 1.56
N PHE A 31 0.81 -11.01 2.41
CA PHE A 31 2.00 -11.81 2.16
C PHE A 31 1.89 -13.20 2.78
N LEU A 32 2.62 -14.16 2.21
CA LEU A 32 2.71 -15.53 2.68
C LEU A 32 4.15 -15.85 3.05
N GLU A 33 4.37 -16.22 4.31
CA GLU A 33 5.69 -16.62 4.81
C GLU A 33 5.91 -18.13 4.58
N MET A 34 7.04 -18.45 3.97
CA MET A 34 7.44 -19.81 3.60
C MET A 34 8.88 -20.08 4.02
N GLU A 35 9.21 -21.35 4.22
CA GLU A 35 10.59 -21.73 4.51
C GLU A 35 11.44 -21.65 3.24
N ALA A 36 12.65 -21.11 3.39
CA ALA A 36 13.57 -20.92 2.29
C ALA A 36 14.34 -22.22 1.98
N ASN A 37 13.67 -23.14 1.27
CA ASN A 37 14.28 -24.37 0.74
C ASN A 37 14.40 -24.33 -0.79
N GLU A 38 15.25 -25.19 -1.37
CA GLU A 38 15.51 -25.24 -2.82
C GLU A 38 14.25 -25.49 -3.64
N LEU A 39 13.38 -26.41 -3.18
CA LEU A 39 12.11 -26.70 -3.85
C LEU A 39 11.24 -25.45 -3.95
N THR A 40 11.09 -24.71 -2.85
CA THR A 40 10.24 -23.52 -2.76
C THR A 40 10.80 -22.39 -3.62
N ARG A 41 12.13 -22.15 -3.56
CA ARG A 41 12.80 -21.18 -4.45
C ARG A 41 12.58 -21.51 -5.91
N HIS A 42 12.87 -22.75 -6.31
CA HIS A 42 12.71 -23.20 -7.69
C HIS A 42 11.26 -23.08 -8.19
N MET A 43 10.27 -23.39 -7.34
CA MET A 43 8.85 -23.22 -7.69
C MET A 43 8.48 -21.75 -7.90
N LEU A 44 8.94 -20.85 -7.01
CA LEU A 44 8.65 -19.41 -7.11
C LEU A 44 9.35 -18.78 -8.33
N ASP A 45 10.61 -19.10 -8.56
CA ASP A 45 11.40 -18.59 -9.68
C ASP A 45 10.80 -19.04 -11.03
N ASN A 46 10.44 -20.32 -11.17
CA ASN A 46 9.79 -20.83 -12.39
C ASN A 46 8.41 -20.21 -12.64
N SER A 47 7.70 -19.90 -11.55
CA SER A 47 6.40 -19.23 -11.62
C SER A 47 6.52 -17.70 -11.80
N LYS A 48 7.76 -17.17 -11.83
CA LYS A 48 8.08 -15.73 -11.89
C LYS A 48 7.38 -14.93 -10.78
N VAL A 49 7.19 -15.57 -9.63
CA VAL A 49 6.56 -14.97 -8.46
C VAL A 49 7.59 -14.15 -7.72
N LEU A 50 7.25 -12.90 -7.40
CA LEU A 50 8.12 -12.09 -6.57
C LEU A 50 7.98 -12.46 -5.10
N TYR A 51 9.13 -12.62 -4.46
CA TYR A 51 9.24 -12.84 -3.04
C TYR A 51 10.42 -12.04 -2.46
N THR A 52 10.38 -11.78 -1.16
CA THR A 52 11.54 -11.28 -0.42
C THR A 52 12.21 -12.45 0.29
N HIS A 53 13.53 -12.36 0.48
CA HIS A 53 14.30 -13.35 1.21
C HIS A 53 14.91 -12.70 2.45
N LYS A 54 14.70 -13.32 3.61
CA LYS A 54 15.26 -12.91 4.89
C LYS A 54 15.61 -14.15 5.68
N ASP A 55 16.90 -14.34 5.96
CA ASP A 55 17.43 -15.50 6.67
C ASP A 55 16.97 -16.83 6.02
N ASN A 56 16.20 -17.65 6.74
CA ASN A 56 15.65 -18.91 6.26
C ASN A 56 14.18 -18.79 5.83
N GLN A 57 13.71 -17.58 5.51
CA GLN A 57 12.32 -17.31 5.15
C GLN A 57 12.18 -16.60 3.80
N LEU A 58 11.11 -16.96 3.09
CA LEU A 58 10.65 -16.35 1.86
C LEU A 58 9.27 -15.73 2.11
N ASN A 59 9.06 -14.47 1.73
CA ASN A 59 7.74 -13.86 1.78
C ASN A 59 7.23 -13.60 0.37
N VAL A 60 6.21 -14.35 -0.03
CA VAL A 60 5.48 -14.16 -1.30
C VAL A 60 4.48 -13.03 -1.12
N LEU A 61 4.39 -12.11 -2.09
CA LEU A 61 3.62 -10.87 -1.95
C LEU A 61 2.33 -10.83 -2.78
N GLY A 62 1.32 -10.16 -2.23
CA GLY A 62 0.03 -9.83 -2.84
C GLY A 62 -0.73 -11.00 -3.45
N GLU A 63 -1.18 -10.89 -4.70
CA GLU A 63 -2.10 -11.89 -5.28
C GLU A 63 -1.50 -13.30 -5.35
N ASP A 64 -0.20 -13.42 -5.59
CA ASP A 64 0.46 -14.73 -5.61
C ASP A 64 0.50 -15.36 -4.21
N ALA A 65 0.49 -14.55 -3.14
CA ALA A 65 0.38 -15.07 -1.78
C ALA A 65 -0.90 -15.90 -1.58
N PHE A 66 -2.03 -15.51 -2.22
CA PHE A 66 -3.29 -16.24 -2.14
C PHE A 66 -3.30 -17.55 -2.93
N LYS A 67 -2.62 -17.57 -4.08
CA LYS A 67 -2.47 -18.80 -4.86
C LYS A 67 -1.63 -19.81 -4.08
N PHE A 68 -0.49 -19.37 -3.56
CA PHE A 68 0.45 -20.21 -2.83
C PHE A 68 -0.07 -20.61 -1.45
N SER A 69 -0.89 -19.78 -0.79
CA SER A 69 -1.49 -20.14 0.50
C SER A 69 -2.35 -21.40 0.39
N THR A 70 -3.06 -21.53 -0.73
CA THR A 70 -3.90 -22.70 -1.03
C THR A 70 -3.04 -23.94 -1.30
N VAL A 71 -1.98 -23.80 -2.10
CA VAL A 71 -1.07 -24.91 -2.45
C VAL A 71 -0.34 -25.45 -1.22
N PHE A 72 0.15 -24.55 -0.36
CA PHE A 72 0.96 -24.91 0.81
C PHE A 72 0.15 -25.05 2.10
N ASN A 73 -1.17 -24.88 2.03
CA ASN A 73 -2.10 -24.89 3.16
C ASN A 73 -1.61 -24.04 4.34
N LYS A 74 -1.19 -22.81 4.04
CA LYS A 74 -0.64 -21.85 5.01
C LYS A 74 -1.50 -20.59 5.04
N HIS A 75 -1.55 -19.94 6.20
CA HIS A 75 -2.30 -18.69 6.35
C HIS A 75 -1.52 -17.49 5.79
N ILE A 76 -2.26 -16.61 5.12
CA ILE A 76 -1.74 -15.33 4.64
C ILE A 76 -1.74 -14.34 5.80
N ARG A 77 -0.70 -13.51 5.86
CA ARG A 77 -0.55 -12.41 6.82
C ARG A 77 -0.77 -11.07 6.13
N ARG A 78 -1.16 -10.07 6.91
CA ARG A 78 -1.42 -8.71 6.43
C ARG A 78 -0.60 -7.71 7.23
N PRO A 79 0.13 -6.80 6.56
CA PRO A 79 0.95 -5.80 7.24
C PRO A 79 0.12 -4.60 7.74
N MET A 80 -1.17 -4.58 7.45
CA MET A 80 -2.12 -3.57 7.92
C MET A 80 -3.33 -4.21 8.58
N LYS A 81 -3.88 -3.50 9.57
CA LYS A 81 -5.09 -3.87 10.30
C LYS A 81 -5.82 -2.59 10.68
N GLN A 82 -7.15 -2.57 10.53
CA GLN A 82 -8.01 -1.43 10.89
C GLN A 82 -7.54 -0.11 10.25
N GLY A 83 -7.15 -0.14 8.98
CA GLY A 83 -6.76 1.06 8.23
C GLY A 83 -5.37 1.62 8.56
N ILE A 84 -4.60 1.00 9.46
CA ILE A 84 -3.23 1.43 9.79
C ILE A 84 -2.22 0.30 9.61
N ILE A 85 -0.94 0.66 9.56
CA ILE A 85 0.16 -0.33 9.62
C ILE A 85 0.07 -1.07 10.96
N SER A 86 0.05 -2.39 10.89
CA SER A 86 -0.11 -3.24 12.08
C SER A 86 1.15 -3.19 12.94
N PRO A 87 1.08 -2.69 14.19
CA PRO A 87 2.23 -2.66 15.09
C PRO A 87 2.58 -4.06 15.62
N ASP A 88 1.62 -4.99 15.61
CA ASP A 88 1.78 -6.36 16.10
C ASP A 88 2.44 -7.29 15.08
N GLU A 89 2.50 -6.86 13.81
CA GLU A 89 3.07 -7.63 12.71
C GLU A 89 4.49 -7.14 12.42
N LYS A 90 5.48 -7.96 12.82
CA LYS A 90 6.92 -7.65 12.73
C LYS A 90 7.39 -7.41 11.29
N GLU A 91 6.78 -8.08 10.32
CA GLU A 91 7.15 -7.95 8.92
C GLU A 91 6.40 -6.80 8.21
N SER A 92 5.56 -6.03 8.92
CA SER A 92 4.74 -4.98 8.31
C SER A 92 5.56 -3.97 7.51
N ILE A 93 6.55 -3.32 8.14
CA ILE A 93 7.34 -2.27 7.50
C ILE A 93 8.13 -2.82 6.30
N PRO A 94 8.88 -3.95 6.41
CA PRO A 94 9.53 -4.56 5.27
C PRO A 94 8.58 -4.88 4.11
N MET A 95 7.40 -5.45 4.39
CA MET A 95 6.44 -5.83 3.35
C MET A 95 5.84 -4.60 2.67
N ILE A 96 5.43 -3.58 3.44
CA ILE A 96 4.93 -2.32 2.89
C ILE A 96 5.99 -1.67 2.01
N ARG A 97 7.27 -1.64 2.43
CA ARG A 97 8.35 -1.07 1.63
C ARG A 97 8.45 -1.74 0.26
N VAL A 98 8.46 -3.07 0.21
CA VAL A 98 8.59 -3.81 -1.06
C VAL A 98 7.35 -3.62 -1.95
N ILE A 99 6.15 -3.56 -1.36
CA ILE A 99 4.94 -3.26 -2.11
C ILE A 99 5.01 -1.84 -2.68
N LEU A 100 5.43 -0.86 -1.89
CA LEU A 100 5.60 0.53 -2.34
C LEU A 100 6.58 0.61 -3.50
N GLU A 101 7.78 0.03 -3.37
CA GLU A 101 8.78 -0.05 -4.45
C GLU A 101 8.18 -0.56 -5.76
N ARG A 102 7.28 -1.55 -5.68
CA ARG A 102 6.61 -2.11 -6.85
C ARG A 102 5.53 -1.20 -7.44
N VAL A 103 4.69 -0.58 -6.60
CA VAL A 103 3.56 0.21 -7.09
C VAL A 103 3.95 1.62 -7.51
N ILE A 104 4.91 2.26 -6.83
CA ILE A 104 5.32 3.64 -7.15
C ILE A 104 6.58 3.68 -8.03
N GLY A 105 7.46 2.66 -7.94
CA GLY A 105 8.73 2.63 -8.66
C GLY A 105 9.73 3.71 -8.21
N ALA A 106 10.89 3.79 -8.87
CA ALA A 106 11.82 4.91 -8.67
C ALA A 106 11.23 6.22 -9.23
N PRO A 107 11.55 7.37 -8.63
CA PRO A 107 11.14 8.66 -9.15
C PRO A 107 11.79 8.92 -10.52
N GLU A 108 11.04 9.50 -11.45
CA GLU A 108 11.53 9.82 -12.80
C GLU A 108 12.42 11.07 -12.83
N LYS A 109 12.27 11.92 -11.80
CA LYS A 109 13.05 13.14 -11.63
C LYS A 109 13.34 13.38 -10.16
N LYS A 110 14.39 14.16 -9.88
CA LYS A 110 14.71 14.59 -8.53
C LYS A 110 13.50 15.30 -7.90
N ASP A 111 13.23 14.97 -6.64
CA ASP A 111 12.15 15.56 -5.84
C ASP A 111 10.77 15.40 -6.50
N GLU A 112 10.55 14.30 -7.22
CA GLU A 112 9.23 13.98 -7.77
C GLU A 112 8.17 13.95 -6.67
N VAL A 113 7.05 14.62 -6.92
CA VAL A 113 5.98 14.81 -5.93
C VAL A 113 5.12 13.55 -5.82
N LEU A 114 4.91 13.11 -4.58
CA LEU A 114 4.01 12.02 -4.24
C LEU A 114 2.98 12.49 -3.21
N TYR A 115 1.72 12.55 -3.60
CA TYR A 115 0.63 12.73 -2.63
C TYR A 115 0.28 11.39 -2.01
N VAL A 116 0.19 11.34 -0.68
CA VAL A 116 -0.13 10.14 0.07
C VAL A 116 -1.48 10.36 0.77
N SER A 117 -2.50 9.55 0.46
CA SER A 117 -3.75 9.59 1.20
C SER A 117 -3.51 9.16 2.65
N VAL A 118 -4.10 9.89 3.57
CA VAL A 118 -3.99 9.65 5.00
C VAL A 118 -5.41 9.58 5.55
N PRO A 119 -5.77 8.50 6.26
CA PRO A 119 -7.08 8.41 6.88
C PRO A 119 -7.22 9.46 7.98
N ALA A 120 -8.46 9.85 8.29
CA ALA A 120 -8.75 10.72 9.41
C ALA A 120 -8.57 9.99 10.75
N ASN A 121 -8.48 10.76 11.85
CA ASN A 121 -8.52 10.15 13.18
C ASN A 121 -9.91 9.52 13.42
N PRO A 122 -9.99 8.22 13.73
CA PRO A 122 -11.27 7.57 13.99
C PRO A 122 -11.92 8.14 15.26
N VAL A 123 -13.25 8.26 15.22
CA VAL A 123 -14.06 8.73 16.36
C VAL A 123 -14.43 7.61 17.33
N ASP A 124 -14.39 6.36 16.85
CA ASP A 124 -14.90 5.15 17.49
C ASP A 124 -13.79 4.24 18.05
N ASN A 125 -12.52 4.56 17.81
CA ASN A 125 -11.39 3.78 18.30
C ASN A 125 -10.14 4.65 18.52
N GLN A 126 -9.19 4.17 19.31
CA GLN A 126 -7.90 4.83 19.52
C GLN A 126 -6.83 4.19 18.61
N LEU A 127 -6.74 4.68 17.36
CA LEU A 127 -5.71 4.27 16.42
C LEU A 127 -4.63 5.35 16.26
N ASN A 128 -3.38 4.93 16.11
CA ASN A 128 -2.27 5.85 15.86
C ASN A 128 -2.13 6.14 14.36
N VAL A 129 -3.04 6.95 13.83
CA VAL A 129 -3.04 7.40 12.42
C VAL A 129 -1.75 8.14 12.07
N LEU A 130 -1.23 8.94 13.01
CA LEU A 130 0.02 9.67 12.83
C LEU A 130 1.20 8.72 12.58
N TYR A 131 1.30 7.61 13.33
CA TYR A 131 2.31 6.57 13.10
C TYR A 131 2.21 6.00 11.69
N HIS A 132 1.01 5.66 11.24
CA HIS A 132 0.80 5.14 9.89
C HIS A 132 1.27 6.15 8.83
N SER A 133 0.74 7.38 8.88
CA SER A 133 1.08 8.45 7.94
C SER A 133 2.58 8.71 7.87
N LYS A 134 3.23 8.90 9.02
CA LYS A 134 4.66 9.21 9.09
C LYS A 134 5.54 8.06 8.63
N THR A 135 5.11 6.81 8.87
CA THR A 135 5.83 5.63 8.41
C THR A 135 5.77 5.53 6.89
N VAL A 136 4.59 5.69 6.28
CA VAL A 136 4.44 5.66 4.82
C VAL A 136 5.24 6.79 4.16
N GLU A 137 5.14 8.02 4.66
CA GLU A 137 5.93 9.15 4.17
C GLU A 137 7.44 8.85 4.26
N ALA A 138 7.91 8.31 5.38
CA ALA A 138 9.32 7.98 5.56
C ALA A 138 9.79 6.89 4.58
N LEU A 139 8.97 5.88 4.31
CA LEU A 139 9.28 4.84 3.32
C LEU A 139 9.34 5.42 1.90
N ALA A 140 8.36 6.23 1.51
CA ALA A 140 8.34 6.84 0.18
C ALA A 140 9.48 7.87 -0.01
N ARG A 141 9.82 8.65 1.02
CA ARG A 141 10.99 9.55 1.00
C ARG A 141 12.31 8.79 0.85
N LYS A 142 12.45 7.62 1.48
CA LYS A 142 13.62 6.74 1.28
C LYS A 142 13.74 6.23 -0.16
N LEU A 143 12.63 6.18 -0.91
CA LEU A 143 12.62 5.86 -2.34
C LEU A 143 12.95 7.07 -3.24
N GLY A 144 13.12 8.27 -2.67
CA GLY A 144 13.52 9.48 -3.38
C GLY A 144 12.38 10.43 -3.75
N TYR A 145 11.17 10.20 -3.23
CA TYR A 145 10.02 11.10 -3.46
C TYR A 145 9.96 12.25 -2.46
N ASN A 146 9.43 13.38 -2.93
CA ASN A 146 8.98 14.47 -2.06
C ASN A 146 7.49 14.27 -1.72
N THR A 147 7.21 13.85 -0.48
CA THR A 147 5.87 13.39 -0.09
C THR A 147 5.03 14.48 0.56
N PHE A 148 3.75 14.53 0.19
CA PHE A 148 2.75 15.41 0.79
C PHE A 148 1.52 14.60 1.23
N PRO A 149 1.10 14.67 2.50
CA PRO A 149 -0.12 14.01 2.94
C PRO A 149 -1.36 14.73 2.40
N ILE A 150 -2.41 13.98 2.10
CA ILE A 150 -3.75 14.49 1.80
C ILE A 150 -4.78 13.68 2.59
N ASP A 151 -5.79 14.34 3.14
CA ASP A 151 -6.90 13.64 3.78
C ASP A 151 -7.66 12.77 2.77
N GLU A 152 -8.00 11.54 3.15
CA GLU A 152 -8.62 10.56 2.28
C GLU A 152 -10.03 10.99 1.80
N GLY A 153 -10.83 11.63 2.67
CA GLY A 153 -12.14 12.16 2.31
C GLY A 153 -12.03 13.36 1.36
N ILE A 154 -11.08 14.25 1.62
CA ILE A 154 -10.77 15.37 0.72
C ILE A 154 -10.25 14.88 -0.65
N ALA A 155 -9.47 13.80 -0.69
CA ALA A 155 -9.02 13.21 -1.95
C ALA A 155 -10.21 12.75 -2.82
N VAL A 156 -11.26 12.19 -2.21
CA VAL A 156 -12.51 11.85 -2.92
C VAL A 156 -13.20 13.11 -3.46
N VAL A 157 -13.30 14.18 -2.65
CA VAL A 157 -13.87 15.47 -3.09
C VAL A 157 -13.11 16.03 -4.30
N TYR A 158 -11.78 16.01 -4.27
CA TYR A 158 -10.98 16.50 -5.40
C TYR A 158 -11.08 15.62 -6.65
N SER A 159 -11.30 14.32 -6.49
CA SER A 159 -11.49 13.40 -7.62
C SER A 159 -12.84 13.61 -8.30
N GLU A 160 -13.91 13.74 -7.52
CA GLU A 160 -15.27 13.57 -8.04
C GLU A 160 -16.06 14.88 -8.19
N LEU A 161 -15.69 15.95 -7.48
CA LEU A 161 -16.54 17.16 -7.35
C LEU A 161 -15.97 18.41 -8.03
N SER A 162 -15.13 18.24 -9.05
CA SER A 162 -14.56 19.37 -9.80
C SER A 162 -15.62 20.24 -10.47
N ASP A 163 -16.69 19.64 -11.01
CA ASP A 163 -17.82 20.35 -11.63
C ASP A 163 -18.72 21.09 -10.62
N SER A 164 -18.56 20.77 -9.33
CA SER A 164 -19.32 21.35 -8.22
C SER A 164 -18.48 22.33 -7.40
N ASN A 165 -17.40 22.89 -7.97
CA ASN A 165 -16.44 23.74 -7.26
C ASN A 165 -15.92 23.09 -5.96
N PHE A 166 -15.75 21.77 -5.95
CA PHE A 166 -15.31 20.98 -4.79
C PHE A 166 -16.22 21.12 -3.56
N THR A 167 -17.47 21.52 -3.75
CA THR A 167 -18.46 21.62 -2.67
C THR A 167 -19.27 20.32 -2.61
N GLY A 168 -19.18 19.62 -1.49
CA GLY A 168 -19.94 18.40 -1.23
C GLY A 168 -19.37 17.60 -0.05
N ILE A 169 -19.74 16.33 0.04
CA ILE A 169 -19.31 15.40 1.09
C ILE A 169 -18.47 14.31 0.43
N GLY A 170 -17.25 14.10 0.92
CA GLY A 170 -16.38 12.99 0.53
C GLY A 170 -16.60 11.80 1.45
N VAL A 171 -16.89 10.62 0.89
CA VAL A 171 -17.04 9.38 1.64
C VAL A 171 -16.12 8.31 1.06
N SER A 172 -15.10 7.89 1.81
CA SER A 172 -14.25 6.74 1.47
C SER A 172 -14.60 5.56 2.37
N ILE A 173 -15.03 4.44 1.76
CA ILE A 173 -15.40 3.21 2.47
C ILE A 173 -14.34 2.15 2.21
N GLY A 174 -13.34 2.10 3.09
CA GLY A 174 -12.25 1.13 3.03
C GLY A 174 -12.54 -0.17 3.78
N ALA A 175 -11.67 -1.16 3.60
CA ALA A 175 -11.77 -2.44 4.31
C ALA A 175 -11.45 -2.35 5.81
N GLY A 176 -10.80 -1.26 6.24
CA GLY A 176 -10.36 -1.07 7.62
C GLY A 176 -10.93 0.16 8.32
N MET A 177 -11.33 1.19 7.57
CA MET A 177 -11.88 2.45 8.07
C MET A 177 -12.86 3.04 7.05
N THR A 178 -13.80 3.82 7.54
CA THR A 178 -14.69 4.68 6.74
C THR A 178 -14.38 6.13 7.08
N ASN A 179 -13.97 6.91 6.08
CA ASN A 179 -13.66 8.33 6.22
C ASN A 179 -14.79 9.17 5.62
N VAL A 180 -15.23 10.20 6.35
CA VAL A 180 -16.25 11.15 5.91
C VAL A 180 -15.73 12.56 6.14
N THR A 181 -15.80 13.42 5.12
CA THR A 181 -15.37 14.83 5.18
C THR A 181 -16.33 15.74 4.46
#